data_AF-A0A3E5G3L6-F1
#
_entry.id   AF-A0A3E5G3L6-F1
#
_cell.length_a   1.000
_cell.length_b   1.000
_cell.length_c   1.000
_cell.angle_alpha   90.00
_cell.angle_beta   90.00
_cell.angle_gamma   90.00
#
_symmetry.space_group_name_H-M   'P 1'
#
loop_
_entity.id
_entity.type
_entity.pdbx_description
1 polymer ?
#
loop_
_entity_poly.entity_id
_entity_poly.type
_entity_poly.pdbx_seq_one_letter_code
_entity_poly.pdbx_strand_id
1 'polypeptide(L)'
;MMRRFYTAESVTEGHPDKVCDQIADAILDECLRYDPSSRVACEVLATRGNVFVAGEITSGYEPPVFEVIRKVLEECGYCTDGIEMDTFVHQQSPDIAKAVSVSKEFRDNIGAKLRDRSRGAGDQGVMVGYACDDTPQLMPMPTVLAHRITRELSACRRSGYIKDIFSDGKAQVTVEYEDGKPVRLESVVVSCQHGAEK
;
A
#
# COMPACT_ATOMS: atom_id res chain seq x y z
N MET A 1 -11.63 -27.67 24.92
CA MET A 1 -11.32 -27.14 23.58
C MET A 1 -11.64 -25.66 23.58
N MET A 2 -10.67 -24.81 23.29
CA MET A 2 -10.90 -23.37 23.25
C MET A 2 -11.20 -22.96 21.80
N ARG A 3 -12.45 -22.59 21.53
CA ARG A 3 -12.85 -22.05 20.23
C ARG A 3 -12.60 -20.56 20.18
N ARG A 4 -11.97 -20.09 19.10
CA ARG A 4 -11.76 -18.67 18.83
C ARG A 4 -12.16 -18.37 17.39
N PHE A 5 -12.62 -17.15 17.16
CA PHE A 5 -12.96 -16.66 15.84
C PHE A 5 -12.05 -15.48 15.53
N TYR A 6 -11.29 -15.57 14.45
CA TYR A 6 -10.43 -14.50 13.97
C TYR A 6 -10.97 -13.98 12.65
N THR A 7 -11.08 -12.65 12.57
CA THR A 7 -11.60 -11.95 11.39
C THR A 7 -10.49 -11.10 10.80
N ALA A 8 -10.37 -11.13 9.47
CA ALA A 8 -9.54 -10.21 8.73
C ALA A 8 -10.29 -9.68 7.51
N GLU A 9 -9.87 -8.52 7.02
CA GLU A 9 -10.46 -7.84 5.88
C GLU A 9 -9.40 -7.45 4.84
N SER A 10 -9.86 -7.20 3.62
CA SER A 10 -9.06 -6.67 2.52
C SER A 10 -9.96 -5.83 1.62
N VAL A 11 -9.34 -4.97 0.83
CA VAL A 11 -10.01 -4.16 -0.19
C VAL A 11 -9.33 -4.38 -1.55
N THR A 12 -10.03 -4.09 -2.64
CA THR A 12 -9.50 -4.19 -4.00
C THR A 12 -8.52 -3.06 -4.30
N GLU A 13 -7.80 -3.20 -5.41
CA GLU A 13 -6.96 -2.14 -6.00
C GLU A 13 -7.74 -0.85 -6.31
N GLY A 14 -9.07 -0.93 -6.45
CA GLY A 14 -9.91 0.24 -6.71
C GLY A 14 -10.39 0.96 -5.46
N HIS A 15 -10.18 0.43 -4.26
CA HIS A 15 -10.55 1.17 -3.05
C HIS A 15 -9.79 2.51 -3.00
N PRO A 16 -10.43 3.65 -2.70
CA PRO A 16 -9.79 4.97 -2.80
C PRO A 16 -8.48 5.05 -2.00
N ASP A 17 -8.44 4.50 -0.79
CA ASP A 17 -7.20 4.46 0.00
C ASP A 17 -6.09 3.66 -0.71
N LYS A 18 -6.43 2.53 -1.36
CA LYS A 18 -5.45 1.73 -2.11
C LYS A 18 -5.07 2.35 -3.45
N VAL A 19 -5.92 3.19 -4.03
CA VAL A 19 -5.54 4.00 -5.20
C VAL A 19 -4.53 5.06 -4.78
N CYS A 20 -4.73 5.73 -3.65
CA CYS A 20 -3.75 6.65 -3.08
C CYS A 20 -2.39 5.96 -2.82
N ASP A 21 -2.42 4.79 -2.17
CA ASP A 21 -1.21 3.99 -1.93
C ASP A 21 -0.48 3.66 -3.24
N GLN A 22 -1.21 3.19 -4.26
CA GLN A 22 -0.62 2.82 -5.55
C GLN A 22 -0.04 4.04 -6.31
N ILE A 23 -0.67 5.22 -6.22
CA ILE A 23 -0.13 6.44 -6.81
C ILE A 23 1.17 6.83 -6.10
N ALA A 24 1.19 6.81 -4.76
CA ALA A 24 2.37 7.13 -3.97
C ALA A 24 3.55 6.20 -4.30
N ASP A 25 3.29 4.89 -4.34
CA ASP A 25 4.31 3.88 -4.68
C ASP A 25 4.76 3.97 -6.14
N ALA A 26 3.87 4.30 -7.07
CA ALA A 26 4.26 4.47 -8.48
C ALA A 26 5.15 5.71 -8.68
N ILE A 27 4.92 6.79 -7.93
CA ILE A 27 5.82 7.97 -7.93
C ILE A 27 7.17 7.61 -7.31
N LEU A 28 7.18 6.86 -6.20
CA LEU A 28 8.39 6.30 -5.59
C LEU A 28 9.18 5.46 -6.61
N ASP A 29 8.52 4.57 -7.34
CA ASP A 29 9.12 3.71 -8.35
C ASP A 29 9.76 4.52 -9.49
N GLU A 30 9.10 5.57 -9.98
CA GLU A 30 9.69 6.47 -10.98
C GLU A 30 10.97 7.14 -10.41
N CYS A 31 10.91 7.72 -9.22
CA CYS A 31 12.08 8.33 -8.59
C CYS A 31 13.24 7.33 -8.43
N LEU A 32 12.99 6.15 -7.86
CA LEU A 32 14.03 5.15 -7.62
C LEU A 32 14.59 4.54 -8.90
N ARG A 33 13.81 4.48 -9.98
CA ARG A 33 14.27 3.99 -11.28
C ARG A 33 15.35 4.88 -11.88
N TYR A 34 15.22 6.20 -11.77
CA TYR A 34 16.17 7.15 -12.34
C TYR A 34 17.25 7.60 -11.35
N ASP A 35 16.90 7.70 -10.07
CA ASP A 35 17.82 8.02 -8.99
C ASP A 35 17.62 7.05 -7.80
N PRO A 36 18.42 5.98 -7.71
CA PRO A 36 18.38 5.03 -6.60
C PRO A 36 18.71 5.64 -5.23
N SER A 37 19.18 6.88 -5.19
CA SER A 37 19.44 7.63 -3.95
C SER A 37 18.30 8.56 -3.54
N SER A 38 17.20 8.58 -4.31
CA SER A 38 16.00 9.36 -4.02
C SER A 38 15.49 9.14 -2.60
N ARG A 39 15.00 10.22 -2.00
CA ARG A 39 14.27 10.23 -0.73
C ARG A 39 12.86 10.69 -1.02
N VAL A 40 11.89 9.82 -0.79
CA VAL A 40 10.49 10.05 -1.18
C VAL A 40 9.61 9.75 0.02
N ALA A 41 8.85 10.75 0.44
CA ALA A 41 7.70 10.63 1.32
C ALA A 41 6.53 11.27 0.57
N CYS A 42 5.86 10.47 -0.27
CA CYS A 42 4.79 10.93 -1.15
C CYS A 42 3.45 10.57 -0.52
N GLU A 43 2.59 11.57 -0.36
CA GLU A 43 1.26 11.44 0.23
C GLU A 43 0.22 11.77 -0.83
N VAL A 44 -0.88 11.02 -0.86
CA VAL A 44 -1.92 11.17 -1.88
C VAL A 44 -3.30 11.27 -1.24
N LEU A 45 -4.07 12.27 -1.65
CA LEU A 45 -5.47 12.45 -1.27
C LEU A 45 -6.34 12.39 -2.52
N ALA A 46 -7.30 11.47 -2.55
CA ALA A 46 -8.31 11.38 -3.60
C ALA A 46 -9.70 11.68 -3.04
N THR A 47 -10.43 12.61 -3.66
CA THR A 47 -11.80 12.95 -3.25
C THR A 47 -12.58 13.61 -4.39
N ARG A 48 -13.86 13.26 -4.57
CA ARG A 48 -14.82 13.96 -5.46
C ARG A 48 -14.22 14.53 -6.76
N GLY A 49 -13.61 13.70 -7.61
CA GLY A 49 -13.04 14.13 -8.89
C GLY A 49 -11.73 14.91 -8.77
N ASN A 50 -11.06 14.86 -7.63
CA ASN A 50 -9.77 15.51 -7.38
C ASN A 50 -8.75 14.49 -6.86
N VAL A 51 -7.51 14.64 -7.31
CA VAL A 51 -6.35 13.92 -6.78
C VAL A 51 -5.26 14.93 -6.44
N PHE A 52 -4.83 14.94 -5.19
CA PHE A 52 -3.76 15.79 -4.69
C PHE A 52 -2.57 14.93 -4.30
N VAL A 53 -1.39 15.29 -4.81
CA VAL A 53 -0.12 14.70 -4.40
C VAL A 53 0.63 15.72 -3.54
N ALA A 54 1.15 15.31 -2.40
CA ALA A 54 1.90 16.17 -1.50
C ALA A 54 3.09 15.42 -0.88
N GLY A 55 3.92 16.15 -0.15
CA GLY A 55 4.99 15.56 0.66
C GLY A 55 6.40 15.96 0.20
N GLU A 56 7.37 15.12 0.55
CA GLU A 56 8.79 15.44 0.45
C GLU A 56 9.49 14.54 -0.56
N ILE A 57 9.95 15.11 -1.68
CA ILE A 57 10.74 14.39 -2.70
C ILE A 57 12.07 15.10 -2.89
N THR A 58 13.15 14.37 -2.65
CA THR A 58 14.52 14.79 -2.96
C THR A 58 15.15 13.74 -3.87
N SER A 59 15.31 14.10 -5.13
CA SER A 59 15.71 13.20 -6.22
C SER A 59 16.46 13.99 -7.28
N GLY A 60 17.41 13.35 -7.97
CA GLY A 60 18.03 13.86 -9.20
C GLY A 60 17.11 13.82 -10.42
N TYR A 61 15.92 13.26 -10.27
CA TYR A 61 14.88 13.15 -11.29
C TYR A 61 13.56 13.78 -10.80
N GLU A 62 12.92 14.55 -11.67
CA GLU A 62 11.58 15.10 -11.44
C GLU A 62 10.54 14.14 -12.06
N PRO A 63 9.76 13.40 -11.25
CA PRO A 63 8.81 12.41 -11.76
C PRO A 63 7.62 13.11 -12.45
N PRO A 64 7.08 12.53 -13.55
CA PRO A 64 5.91 13.07 -14.23
C PRO A 64 4.63 12.72 -13.44
N VAL A 65 4.43 13.38 -12.30
CA VAL A 65 3.39 13.07 -11.31
C VAL A 65 2.00 12.89 -11.94
N PHE A 66 1.58 13.81 -12.80
CA PHE A 66 0.24 13.74 -13.42
C PHE A 66 0.08 12.59 -14.42
N GLU A 67 1.15 12.18 -15.10
CA GLU A 67 1.11 11.01 -15.98
C GLU A 67 1.01 9.72 -15.16
N VAL A 68 1.74 9.65 -14.04
CA VAL A 68 1.67 8.52 -13.10
C VAL A 68 0.26 8.39 -12.51
N ILE A 69 -0.36 9.49 -12.06
CA ILE A 69 -1.75 9.48 -11.54
C ILE A 69 -2.70 8.90 -12.58
N ARG A 70 -2.66 9.39 -13.84
CA ARG A 70 -3.55 8.90 -14.91
C ARG A 70 -3.37 7.41 -15.15
N LYS A 71 -2.13 6.97 -15.27
CA LYS A 71 -1.79 5.56 -15.50
C LYS A 71 -2.34 4.67 -14.38
N VAL A 72 -2.12 5.03 -13.12
CA VAL A 72 -2.59 4.22 -11.98
C VAL A 72 -4.12 4.19 -11.93
N LEU A 73 -4.80 5.31 -12.16
CA LEU A 73 -6.27 5.36 -12.22
C LEU A 73 -6.82 4.45 -13.31
N GLU A 74 -6.26 4.51 -14.52
CA GLU A 74 -6.63 3.65 -15.65
C GLU A 74 -6.40 2.15 -15.34
N GLU A 75 -5.24 1.81 -14.76
CA GLU A 75 -4.91 0.44 -14.35
C GLU A 75 -5.88 -0.09 -13.27
N CYS A 76 -6.30 0.78 -12.35
CA CYS A 76 -7.33 0.50 -11.35
C CYS A 76 -8.74 0.43 -11.94
N GLY A 77 -8.95 0.85 -13.18
CA GLY A 77 -10.24 0.82 -13.88
C GLY A 77 -11.11 2.06 -13.70
N TYR A 78 -10.53 3.19 -13.29
CA TYR A 78 -11.19 4.49 -13.23
C TYR A 78 -11.01 5.27 -14.53
N CYS A 79 -12.06 6.00 -14.93
CA CYS A 79 -11.94 7.00 -15.99
C CYS A 79 -11.26 8.25 -15.42
N THR A 80 -10.30 8.81 -16.16
CA THR A 80 -9.58 10.02 -15.76
C THR A 80 -10.25 11.31 -16.24
N ASP A 81 -11.27 11.22 -17.09
CA ASP A 81 -11.95 12.38 -17.66
C ASP A 81 -12.60 13.24 -16.57
N GLY A 82 -12.25 14.53 -16.55
CA GLY A 82 -12.77 15.48 -15.58
C GLY A 82 -12.17 15.35 -14.17
N ILE A 83 -11.10 14.57 -13.99
CA ILE A 83 -10.33 14.55 -12.74
C ILE A 83 -9.35 15.72 -12.71
N GLU A 84 -9.51 16.58 -11.70
CA GLU A 84 -8.57 17.66 -11.39
C GLU A 84 -7.38 17.09 -10.58
N MET A 85 -6.17 17.56 -10.89
CA MET A 85 -4.94 17.06 -10.29
C MET A 85 -4.08 18.23 -9.84
N ASP A 86 -3.55 18.16 -8.63
CA ASP A 86 -2.63 19.17 -8.10
C ASP A 86 -1.48 18.54 -7.32
N THR A 87 -0.35 19.25 -7.24
CA THR A 87 0.87 18.74 -6.62
C THR A 87 1.51 19.78 -5.69
N PHE A 88 1.79 19.37 -4.46
CA PHE A 88 2.36 20.16 -3.37
C PHE A 88 3.61 19.47 -2.82
N VAL A 89 4.52 19.11 -3.72
CA VAL A 89 5.79 18.44 -3.39
C VAL A 89 6.87 19.48 -3.11
N HIS A 90 7.62 19.26 -2.03
CA HIS A 90 8.82 20.05 -1.72
C HIS A 90 10.02 19.16 -1.38
N GLN A 91 11.19 19.76 -1.21
CA GLN A 91 12.39 19.01 -0.81
C GLN A 91 12.33 18.60 0.67
N GLN A 92 13.04 17.52 0.99
CA GLN A 92 13.18 17.05 2.36
C GLN A 92 13.88 18.09 3.24
N SER A 93 13.50 18.16 4.52
CA SER A 93 14.20 18.98 5.51
C SER A 93 15.71 18.67 5.56
N PRO A 94 16.60 19.67 5.45
CA PRO A 94 18.05 19.47 5.58
C PRO A 94 18.47 18.85 6.92
N ASP A 95 17.74 19.11 8.00
CA ASP A 95 18.02 18.57 9.33
C ASP A 95 17.77 17.04 9.37
N ILE A 96 16.66 16.60 8.77
CA ILE A 96 16.32 15.18 8.61
C ILE A 96 17.33 14.51 7.67
N ALA A 97 17.61 15.13 6.51
CA ALA A 97 18.55 14.60 5.54
C ALA A 97 19.94 14.37 6.14
N LYS A 98 20.42 15.29 6.98
CA LYS A 98 21.69 15.16 7.70
C LYS A 98 21.67 14.02 8.72
N ALA A 99 20.60 13.91 9.52
CA ALA A 99 20.46 12.87 10.53
C ALA A 99 20.39 11.45 9.92
N VAL A 100 19.74 11.31 8.76
CA VAL A 100 19.68 10.04 8.02
C VAL A 100 20.98 9.72 7.33
N SER A 101 21.64 10.72 6.72
CA SER A 101 22.87 10.50 5.97
C SER A 101 24.06 10.17 6.87
N VAL A 102 24.04 10.67 8.11
CA VAL A 102 25.07 10.39 9.13
C VAL A 102 24.40 10.00 10.45
N SER A 103 24.47 8.71 10.77
CA SER A 103 23.93 8.14 12.00
C SER A 103 24.46 8.84 13.26
N LYS A 104 23.74 8.69 14.37
CA LYS A 104 24.15 9.26 15.65
C LYS A 104 25.46 8.63 16.15
N GLU A 105 25.58 7.31 16.01
CA GLU A 105 26.76 6.52 16.38
C GLU A 105 28.02 7.03 15.67
N PHE A 106 27.89 7.40 14.39
CA PHE A 106 28.99 7.96 13.62
C PHE A 106 29.35 9.38 14.08
N ARG A 107 28.34 10.22 14.39
CA ARG A 107 28.57 11.57 14.93
C ARG A 107 29.23 11.55 16.32
N ASP A 108 28.90 10.56 17.14
CA ASP A 108 29.42 10.40 18.49
C ASP A 108 30.77 9.63 18.54
N ASN A 109 31.34 9.25 17.39
CA ASN A 109 32.54 8.41 17.25
C ASN A 109 32.43 7.02 17.91
N ILE A 110 31.21 6.48 18.04
CA ILE A 110 30.94 5.18 18.63
C ILE A 110 30.84 4.13 17.50
N GLY A 111 31.97 3.48 17.15
CA GLY A 111 31.96 2.30 16.27
C GLY A 111 32.51 2.50 14.85
N ALA A 112 33.68 3.13 14.74
CA ALA A 112 34.32 3.63 13.51
C ALA A 112 34.67 2.63 12.37
N LYS A 113 34.12 1.41 12.27
CA LYS A 113 34.60 0.42 11.26
C LYS A 113 33.57 -0.51 10.60
N LEU A 114 32.27 -0.26 10.70
CA LEU A 114 31.26 -1.06 9.98
C LEU A 114 30.49 -0.18 9.00
N ARG A 115 30.65 -0.44 7.68
CA ARG A 115 29.95 0.25 6.58
C ARG A 115 28.44 0.34 6.78
N ASP A 116 27.85 -0.60 7.51
CA ASP A 116 26.41 -0.75 7.74
C ASP A 116 25.81 0.25 8.75
N ARG A 117 26.65 1.04 9.45
CA ARG A 117 26.19 2.00 10.46
C ARG A 117 26.27 3.46 10.01
N SER A 118 26.52 3.74 8.73
CA SER A 118 26.67 5.14 8.29
C SER A 118 25.34 5.89 8.23
N ARG A 119 24.22 5.20 8.01
CA ARG A 119 22.88 5.81 7.90
C ARG A 119 22.10 5.70 9.21
N GLY A 120 21.45 6.77 9.62
CA GLY A 120 20.52 6.80 10.75
C GLY A 120 19.09 6.46 10.31
N ALA A 121 18.23 6.14 11.29
CA ALA A 121 16.80 6.06 11.06
C ALA A 121 16.23 7.43 10.64
N GLY A 122 15.22 7.43 9.77
CA GLY A 122 14.51 8.64 9.32
C GLY A 122 13.61 9.25 10.39
N ASP A 123 13.09 8.41 11.27
CA ASP A 123 12.26 8.79 12.40
C ASP A 123 12.38 7.74 13.52
N GLN A 124 11.85 8.06 14.70
CA GLN A 124 11.62 7.08 15.76
C GLN A 124 10.53 6.07 15.34
N GLY A 125 10.65 4.81 15.75
CA GLY A 125 9.66 3.81 15.38
C GLY A 125 9.77 2.49 16.14
N VAL A 126 8.68 1.72 16.10
CA VAL A 126 8.59 0.34 16.61
C VAL A 126 8.09 -0.54 15.48
N MET A 127 8.81 -1.63 15.21
CA MET A 127 8.48 -2.55 14.13
C MET A 127 8.07 -3.91 14.71
N VAL A 128 7.02 -4.52 14.16
CA VAL A 128 6.56 -5.87 14.53
C VAL A 128 6.58 -6.75 13.29
N GLY A 129 7.31 -7.87 13.36
CA GLY A 129 7.25 -8.94 12.37
C GLY A 129 6.40 -10.09 12.90
N TYR A 130 5.63 -10.73 12.03
CA TYR A 130 4.78 -11.88 12.37
C TYR A 130 4.84 -12.94 11.27
N ALA A 131 4.80 -14.21 11.68
CA ALA A 131 4.65 -15.37 10.82
C ALA A 131 3.95 -16.49 11.59
N CYS A 132 3.13 -17.29 10.91
CA CYS A 132 2.53 -18.52 11.46
C CYS A 132 2.43 -19.60 10.39
N ASP A 133 2.21 -20.85 10.78
CA ASP A 133 2.13 -22.00 9.87
C ASP A 133 0.70 -22.30 9.38
N ASP A 134 -0.26 -21.39 9.60
CA ASP A 134 -1.65 -21.51 9.13
C ASP A 134 -1.74 -21.73 7.61
N THR A 135 -0.80 -21.16 6.84
CA THR A 135 -0.80 -21.19 5.37
C THR A 135 0.62 -21.33 4.79
N PRO A 136 0.78 -21.79 3.54
CA PRO A 136 2.09 -21.86 2.88
C PRO A 136 2.79 -20.49 2.72
N GLN A 137 2.04 -19.39 2.80
CA GLN A 137 2.56 -18.02 2.77
C GLN A 137 3.16 -17.57 4.12
N LEU A 138 3.07 -18.42 5.15
CA LEU A 138 3.43 -18.12 6.53
C LEU A 138 2.61 -16.97 7.15
N MET A 139 1.35 -16.84 6.73
CA MET A 139 0.43 -15.77 7.11
C MET A 139 -0.87 -16.33 7.71
N PRO A 140 -1.58 -15.57 8.58
CA PRO A 140 -2.86 -15.98 9.13
C PRO A 140 -3.88 -16.35 8.05
N MET A 141 -4.59 -17.46 8.24
CA MET A 141 -5.63 -17.94 7.32
C MET A 141 -6.65 -16.85 6.93
N PRO A 142 -7.30 -16.10 7.86
CA PRO A 142 -8.30 -15.11 7.47
C PRO A 142 -7.72 -14.00 6.58
N THR A 143 -6.49 -13.55 6.85
CA THR A 143 -5.80 -12.52 6.05
C THR A 143 -5.53 -13.01 4.63
N VAL A 144 -5.01 -14.23 4.48
CA VAL A 144 -4.74 -14.82 3.15
C VAL A 144 -6.04 -14.96 2.35
N LEU A 145 -7.12 -15.39 2.99
CA LEU A 145 -8.41 -15.56 2.31
C LEU A 145 -9.03 -14.22 1.89
N ALA A 146 -9.02 -13.20 2.75
CA ALA A 146 -9.56 -11.87 2.40
C ALA A 146 -8.80 -11.24 1.21
N HIS A 147 -7.46 -11.32 1.21
CA HIS A 147 -6.64 -10.86 0.08
C HIS A 147 -6.88 -11.68 -1.19
N ARG A 148 -7.04 -13.01 -1.08
CA ARG A 148 -7.38 -13.84 -2.25
C ARG A 148 -8.71 -13.42 -2.85
N ILE A 149 -9.75 -13.24 -2.05
CA ILE A 149 -11.08 -12.84 -2.55
C ILE A 149 -11.02 -11.50 -3.29
N THR A 150 -10.38 -10.49 -2.70
CA THR A 150 -10.26 -9.16 -3.35
C THR A 150 -9.41 -9.20 -4.62
N ARG A 151 -8.34 -10.00 -4.65
CA ARG A 151 -7.55 -10.23 -5.87
C ARG A 151 -8.36 -10.92 -6.97
N GLU A 152 -9.12 -11.97 -6.62
CA GLU A 152 -9.98 -12.65 -7.60
C GLU A 152 -11.13 -11.75 -8.07
N LEU A 153 -11.64 -10.85 -7.22
CA LEU A 153 -12.65 -9.85 -7.61
C LEU A 153 -12.09 -8.88 -8.66
N SER A 154 -10.87 -8.35 -8.45
CA SER A 154 -10.17 -7.55 -9.46
C SER A 154 -9.91 -8.32 -10.75
N ALA A 155 -9.50 -9.59 -10.66
CA ALA A 155 -9.29 -10.43 -11.84
C ALA A 155 -10.59 -10.69 -12.62
N CYS A 156 -11.70 -10.93 -11.92
CA CYS A 156 -13.03 -11.08 -12.52
C CYS A 156 -13.48 -9.81 -13.24
N ARG A 157 -13.24 -8.63 -12.65
CA ARG A 157 -13.49 -7.32 -13.27
C ARG A 157 -12.67 -7.16 -14.55
N ARG A 158 -11.35 -7.34 -14.47
CA ARG A 158 -10.42 -7.14 -15.60
C ARG A 158 -10.68 -8.10 -16.76
N SER A 159 -11.04 -9.35 -16.46
CA SER A 159 -11.35 -10.38 -17.48
C SER A 159 -12.76 -10.27 -18.07
N GLY A 160 -13.67 -9.52 -17.43
CA GLY A 160 -15.09 -9.50 -17.77
C GLY A 160 -15.82 -10.80 -17.44
N TYR A 161 -15.23 -11.70 -16.64
CA TYR A 161 -15.86 -12.96 -16.22
C TYR A 161 -17.14 -12.70 -15.42
N ILE A 162 -17.08 -11.76 -14.47
CA ILE A 162 -18.27 -11.19 -13.83
C ILE A 162 -18.53 -9.85 -14.52
N LYS A 163 -19.66 -9.75 -15.22
CA LYS A 163 -20.07 -8.51 -15.89
C LYS A 163 -20.61 -7.50 -14.88
N ASP A 164 -20.55 -6.22 -15.23
CA ASP A 164 -21.17 -5.11 -14.49
C ASP A 164 -20.72 -4.92 -13.04
N ILE A 165 -19.47 -5.31 -12.75
CA ILE A 165 -18.78 -4.93 -11.51
C ILE A 165 -17.72 -3.87 -11.81
N PHE A 166 -17.48 -2.99 -10.84
CA PHE A 166 -16.56 -1.86 -10.93
C PHE A 166 -15.38 -2.05 -9.96
N SER A 167 -14.53 -1.03 -9.88
CA SER A 167 -13.20 -1.12 -9.28
C SER A 167 -13.20 -1.27 -7.76
N ASP A 168 -14.13 -0.64 -7.04
CA ASP A 168 -14.17 -0.71 -5.58
C ASP A 168 -14.79 -2.04 -5.09
N GLY A 169 -14.18 -2.63 -4.08
CA GLY A 169 -14.63 -3.87 -3.47
C GLY A 169 -13.91 -4.15 -2.16
N LYS A 170 -14.59 -4.89 -1.29
CA LYS A 170 -14.14 -5.25 0.07
C LYS A 170 -14.48 -6.70 0.34
N ALA A 171 -13.62 -7.38 1.08
CA ALA A 171 -13.88 -8.71 1.58
C ALA A 171 -13.53 -8.81 3.07
N GLN A 172 -14.36 -9.49 3.83
CA GLN A 172 -14.11 -9.83 5.23
C GLN A 172 -14.32 -11.32 5.43
N VAL A 173 -13.39 -11.98 6.10
CA VAL A 173 -13.42 -13.43 6.35
C VAL A 173 -13.22 -13.69 7.83
N THR A 174 -14.13 -14.47 8.42
CA THR A 174 -14.02 -14.98 9.78
C THR A 174 -13.74 -16.48 9.75
N VAL A 175 -12.69 -16.89 10.46
CA VAL A 175 -12.25 -18.29 10.56
C VAL A 175 -12.35 -18.75 12.01
N GLU A 176 -12.95 -19.92 12.21
CA GLU A 176 -12.94 -20.64 13.48
C GLU A 176 -11.60 -21.36 13.67
N TYR A 177 -11.03 -21.21 14.85
CA TYR A 177 -9.81 -21.86 15.29
C TYR A 177 -10.10 -22.75 16.50
N GLU A 178 -9.57 -23.98 16.47
CA GLU A 178 -9.55 -24.90 17.60
C GLU A 178 -8.09 -25.20 17.96
N ASP A 179 -7.74 -24.99 19.23
CA ASP A 179 -6.40 -25.21 19.78
C ASP A 179 -5.27 -24.57 18.93
N GLY A 180 -5.54 -23.35 18.44
CA GLY A 180 -4.60 -22.55 17.67
C GLY A 180 -4.53 -22.86 16.18
N LYS A 181 -5.34 -23.80 15.67
CA LYS A 181 -5.36 -24.17 14.24
C LYS A 181 -6.66 -23.75 13.57
N PRO A 182 -6.62 -23.22 12.33
CA PRO A 182 -7.83 -22.91 11.57
C PRO A 182 -8.55 -24.22 11.21
N VAL A 183 -9.85 -24.31 11.49
CA VAL A 183 -10.64 -25.53 11.24
C VAL A 183 -11.84 -25.32 10.32
N ARG A 184 -12.43 -24.12 10.29
CA ARG A 184 -13.66 -23.85 9.52
C ARG A 184 -13.78 -22.37 9.13
N LEU A 185 -14.35 -22.10 7.95
CA LEU A 185 -14.84 -20.77 7.60
C LEU A 185 -16.17 -20.53 8.29
N GLU A 186 -16.24 -19.50 9.12
CA GLU A 186 -17.47 -19.12 9.83
C GLU A 186 -18.31 -18.16 8.99
N SER A 187 -17.71 -17.11 8.45
CA SER A 187 -18.42 -16.13 7.63
C SER A 187 -17.53 -15.51 6.56
N VAL A 188 -18.15 -15.19 5.43
CA VAL A 188 -17.53 -14.45 4.32
C VAL A 188 -18.48 -13.34 3.91
N VAL A 189 -18.00 -12.11 3.93
CA VAL A 189 -18.73 -10.93 3.43
C VAL A 189 -17.94 -10.37 2.27
N VAL A 190 -18.64 -10.14 1.14
CA VAL A 190 -18.07 -9.48 -0.03
C VAL A 190 -18.97 -8.32 -0.39
N SER A 191 -18.39 -7.12 -0.44
CA SER A 191 -19.03 -5.94 -1.01
C SER A 191 -18.31 -5.59 -2.29
N CYS A 192 -19.06 -5.38 -3.37
CA CYS A 192 -18.49 -5.07 -4.67
C CYS A 192 -19.30 -3.95 -5.27
N GLN A 193 -18.63 -2.94 -5.82
CA GLN A 193 -19.27 -1.90 -6.59
C GLN A 193 -19.81 -2.50 -7.90
N HIS A 194 -21.05 -2.19 -8.25
CA HIS A 194 -21.71 -2.73 -9.45
C HIS A 194 -22.64 -1.72 -10.09
N GLY A 195 -23.10 -2.02 -11.31
CA GLY A 195 -24.15 -1.26 -11.99
C GLY A 195 -25.47 -1.27 -11.20
N ALA A 196 -26.30 -0.25 -11.41
CA ALA A 196 -27.55 -0.05 -10.67
C ALA A 196 -28.61 -1.15 -10.87
N GLU A 197 -28.49 -1.92 -11.95
CA GLU A 197 -29.40 -3.03 -12.31
C GLU A 197 -29.04 -4.36 -11.59
N LYS A 198 -28.16 -4.32 -10.58
CA LYS A 198 -27.75 -5.46 -9.76
C LYS A 198 -27.98 -5.22 -8.28
#